data_AF-A0A1I3GFS8-F1
#
_entry.id   AF-A0A1I3GFS8-F1
#
_cell.length_a   1.000
_cell.length_b   1.000
_cell.length_c   1.000
_cell.angle_alpha   90.00
_cell.angle_beta   90.00
_cell.angle_gamma   90.00
#
_symmetry.space_group_name_H-M   'P 1'
#
loop_
_entity.id
_entity.type
_entity.pdbx_description
1 polymer ?
#
loop_
_entity_poly.entity_id
_entity_poly.type
_entity_poly.pdbx_seq_one_letter_code
_entity_poly.pdbx_strand_id
1 'polypeptide(L)'
;MREIENEPRNNFRRSWDGYNNVGICTAAIASVLNHRQTLALPKVLLVMPLMMHGPTVSFMGNGHTRRREAAAFATSHPEFIANFNDRFESSLVVSVNAIQLLIHLGHAELKDHLVLTTPMNIDKSFGTRALRIDKASEKVAALLDSPVNELYLNFRIQL
;
A
#
# COMPACT_ATOMS: atom_id res chain seq x y z
N MET A 1 -4.47 -36.63 -37.92
CA MET A 1 -5.10 -35.69 -36.98
C MET A 1 -4.11 -35.46 -35.86
N ARG A 2 -3.53 -34.27 -35.75
CA ARG A 2 -2.61 -33.93 -34.65
C ARG A 2 -3.46 -33.48 -33.46
N GLU A 3 -3.27 -34.14 -32.33
CA GLU A 3 -3.81 -33.71 -31.04
C GLU A 3 -3.24 -32.33 -30.70
N ILE A 4 -4.13 -31.39 -30.42
CA ILE A 4 -3.78 -30.06 -29.94
C ILE A 4 -3.68 -30.21 -28.43
N GLU A 5 -2.46 -30.24 -27.89
CA GLU A 5 -2.21 -30.11 -26.46
C GLU A 5 -2.83 -28.79 -25.97
N ASN A 6 -3.81 -28.90 -25.08
CA ASN A 6 -4.33 -27.76 -24.33
C ASN A 6 -3.24 -27.35 -23.32
N GLU A 7 -2.44 -26.33 -23.66
CA GLU A 7 -1.61 -25.66 -22.67
C GLU A 7 -2.46 -25.16 -21.50
N PRO A 8 -2.00 -25.31 -20.25
CA PRO A 8 -2.72 -24.78 -19.09
C PRO A 8 -2.75 -23.25 -19.21
N ARG A 9 -3.97 -22.69 -19.25
CA ARG A 9 -4.19 -21.24 -19.23
C ARG A 9 -3.53 -20.66 -17.99
N ASN A 10 -2.37 -20.03 -18.18
CA ASN A 10 -1.63 -19.33 -17.16
C ASN A 10 -2.47 -18.17 -16.62
N ASN A 11 -3.19 -18.43 -15.53
CA ASN A 11 -4.15 -17.49 -14.92
C ASN A 11 -3.47 -16.40 -14.07
N PHE A 12 -2.15 -16.24 -14.15
CA PHE A 12 -1.39 -15.22 -13.39
C PHE A 12 -1.48 -13.79 -13.96
N ARG A 13 -2.29 -13.55 -14.99
CA ARG A 13 -2.54 -12.21 -15.56
C ARG A 13 -3.84 -11.56 -15.09
N ARG A 14 -4.01 -11.44 -13.77
CA ARG A 14 -4.88 -10.41 -13.16
C ARG A 14 -4.09 -9.62 -12.11
N SER A 15 -3.04 -8.91 -12.52
CA SER A 15 -2.35 -7.97 -11.62
C SER A 15 -2.95 -6.56 -11.64
N TRP A 16 -4.02 -6.34 -12.40
CA TRP A 16 -4.61 -5.01 -12.59
C TRP A 16 -6.13 -5.05 -12.42
N ASP A 17 -6.57 -4.93 -11.17
CA ASP A 17 -7.87 -4.30 -10.88
C ASP A 17 -7.64 -2.80 -11.12
N GLY A 18 -7.97 -2.32 -12.33
CA GLY A 18 -7.83 -0.91 -12.71
C GLY A 18 -8.36 0.05 -11.62
N TYR A 19 -7.94 1.33 -11.66
CA TYR A 19 -8.24 2.41 -10.71
C TYR A 19 -7.22 2.69 -9.58
N ASN A 20 -5.95 2.32 -9.72
CA ASN A 20 -4.90 2.98 -8.93
C ASN A 20 -4.71 4.39 -9.48
N ASN A 21 -5.22 5.39 -8.77
CA ASN A 21 -5.10 6.79 -9.15
C ASN A 21 -4.53 7.62 -8.01
N VAL A 22 -4.15 8.85 -8.33
CA VAL A 22 -3.53 9.79 -7.39
C VAL A 22 -4.44 10.02 -6.18
N GLY A 23 -5.74 10.23 -6.36
CA GLY A 23 -6.66 10.51 -5.27
C GLY A 23 -6.79 9.36 -4.25
N ILE A 24 -6.89 8.11 -4.71
CA ILE A 24 -6.92 6.94 -3.82
C ILE A 24 -5.58 6.76 -3.12
N CYS A 25 -4.46 6.99 -3.81
CA CYS A 25 -3.13 6.91 -3.21
C CYS A 25 -2.92 8.04 -2.16
N THR A 26 -3.39 9.25 -2.43
CA THR A 26 -3.42 10.39 -1.49
C THR A 26 -4.20 10.02 -0.25
N ALA A 27 -5.42 9.49 -0.40
CA ALA A 27 -6.22 9.01 0.74
C ALA A 27 -5.49 7.91 1.53
N ALA A 28 -4.85 6.96 0.84
CA ALA A 28 -4.09 5.89 1.49
C ALA A 28 -2.92 6.40 2.33
N ILE A 29 -2.10 7.31 1.77
CA ILE A 29 -0.98 7.92 2.48
C ILE A 29 -1.50 8.76 3.65
N ALA A 30 -2.55 9.55 3.46
CA ALA A 30 -3.14 10.38 4.50
C ALA A 30 -3.69 9.55 5.66
N SER A 31 -4.44 8.47 5.38
CA SER A 31 -4.94 7.56 6.42
C SER A 31 -3.81 6.95 7.24
N VAL A 32 -2.70 6.53 6.61
CA VAL A 32 -1.54 6.01 7.34
C VAL A 32 -0.88 7.12 8.17
N LEU A 33 -0.74 8.32 7.62
CA LEU A 33 -0.18 9.47 8.34
C LEU A 33 -1.04 9.91 9.52
N ASN A 34 -2.37 9.81 9.44
CA ASN A 34 -3.25 10.10 10.58
C ASN A 34 -2.88 9.27 11.82
N HIS A 35 -2.33 8.06 11.64
CA HIS A 35 -1.89 7.18 12.73
C HIS A 35 -0.44 7.39 13.17
N ARG A 36 0.45 7.92 12.32
CA ARG A 36 1.90 8.02 12.62
C ARG A 36 2.44 9.44 12.70
N GLN A 37 1.70 10.42 12.21
CA GLN A 37 2.04 11.85 12.08
C GLN A 37 3.28 12.13 11.23
N THR A 38 4.24 11.21 11.13
CA THR A 38 5.43 11.31 10.30
C THR A 38 5.80 9.96 9.71
N LEU A 39 6.32 9.95 8.50
CA LEU A 39 6.79 8.75 7.83
C LEU A 39 7.98 9.05 6.92
N ALA A 40 9.04 8.25 7.01
CA ALA A 40 10.19 8.38 6.12
C ALA A 40 9.78 8.10 4.68
N LEU A 41 10.33 8.84 3.71
CA LEU A 41 9.95 8.74 2.31
C LEU A 41 9.99 7.29 1.75
N PRO A 42 11.03 6.48 2.04
CA PRO A 42 11.05 5.08 1.60
C PRO A 42 9.86 4.24 2.10
N LYS A 43 9.31 4.56 3.28
CA LYS A 43 8.14 3.88 3.86
C LYS A 43 6.83 4.40 3.27
N VAL A 44 6.76 5.69 2.94
CA VAL A 44 5.61 6.28 2.23
C VAL A 44 5.40 5.57 0.88
N LEU A 45 6.48 5.30 0.15
CA LEU A 45 6.44 4.59 -1.13
C LEU A 45 5.95 3.13 -1.03
N LEU A 46 5.94 2.54 0.18
CA LEU A 46 5.39 1.20 0.41
C LEU A 46 3.88 1.20 0.70
N VAL A 47 3.26 2.36 0.95
CA VAL A 47 1.83 2.44 1.28
C VAL A 47 0.98 1.95 0.11
N MET A 48 1.19 2.50 -1.09
CA MET A 48 0.36 2.15 -2.24
C MET A 48 0.49 0.67 -2.69
N PRO A 49 1.68 0.03 -2.75
CA PRO A 49 1.77 -1.39 -3.12
C PRO A 49 1.16 -2.34 -2.07
N LEU A 50 1.01 -1.92 -0.82
CA LEU A 50 0.20 -2.61 0.19
C LEU A 50 -1.31 -2.40 -0.05
N MET A 51 -1.70 -1.16 -0.34
CA MET A 51 -3.11 -0.73 -0.38
C MET A 51 -3.82 -0.97 -1.72
N MET A 52 -3.07 -1.19 -2.80
CA MET A 52 -3.66 -1.53 -4.09
C MET A 52 -4.09 -3.00 -4.19
N HIS A 53 -3.54 -3.86 -3.33
CA HIS A 53 -3.86 -5.28 -3.34
C HIS A 53 -5.09 -5.53 -2.47
N GLY A 54 -6.23 -5.77 -3.13
CA GLY A 54 -7.53 -5.96 -2.48
C GLY A 54 -7.52 -7.00 -1.35
N PRO A 55 -6.92 -8.21 -1.53
CA PRO A 55 -6.78 -9.19 -0.46
C PRO A 55 -6.02 -8.67 0.76
N THR A 56 -4.92 -7.94 0.56
CA THR A 56 -4.14 -7.33 1.65
C THR A 56 -4.97 -6.31 2.42
N VAL A 57 -5.68 -5.42 1.73
CA VAL A 57 -6.56 -4.42 2.38
C VAL A 57 -7.68 -5.10 3.17
N SER A 58 -8.33 -6.12 2.59
CA SER A 58 -9.38 -6.88 3.29
C SER A 58 -8.85 -7.56 4.56
N PHE A 59 -7.68 -8.18 4.47
CA PHE A 59 -7.05 -8.84 5.60
C PHE A 59 -6.68 -7.85 6.71
N MET A 60 -6.06 -6.73 6.36
CA MET A 60 -5.64 -5.71 7.32
C MET A 60 -6.81 -4.92 7.91
N GLY A 61 -7.91 -4.75 7.15
CA GLY A 61 -9.14 -4.12 7.63
C GLY A 61 -10.00 -5.01 8.55
N ASN A 62 -9.65 -6.29 8.73
CA ASN A 62 -10.38 -7.19 9.64
C ASN A 62 -9.91 -6.98 11.09
N GLY A 63 -10.84 -6.63 12.00
CA GLY A 63 -10.54 -6.34 13.42
C GLY A 63 -9.84 -7.47 14.19
N HIS A 64 -9.97 -8.73 13.76
CA HIS A 64 -9.34 -9.89 14.41
C HIS A 64 -7.88 -10.10 14.00
N THR A 65 -7.42 -9.44 12.95
CA THR A 65 -6.04 -9.54 12.48
C THR A 65 -5.10 -8.87 13.48
N ARG A 66 -4.13 -9.63 14.01
CA ARG A 66 -3.09 -9.06 14.89
C ARG A 66 -2.13 -8.16 14.11
N ARG A 67 -1.61 -7.12 14.77
CA ARG A 67 -0.48 -6.32 14.26
C ARG A 67 0.75 -7.22 14.12
N ARG A 68 1.53 -7.03 13.05
CA ARG A 68 2.71 -7.85 12.75
C ARG A 68 3.83 -6.98 12.19
N GLU A 69 5.05 -7.34 12.57
CA GLU A 69 6.27 -6.83 11.94
C GLU A 69 6.45 -7.40 10.54
N ALA A 70 7.34 -6.79 9.75
CA ALA A 70 7.56 -7.11 8.34
C ALA A 70 7.87 -8.59 8.09
N ALA A 71 8.80 -9.17 8.86
CA ALA A 71 9.21 -10.57 8.70
C ALA A 71 8.09 -11.56 9.04
N ALA A 72 7.39 -11.33 10.15
CA ALA A 72 6.25 -12.15 10.55
C ALA A 72 5.11 -12.06 9.54
N PHE A 73 4.85 -10.87 8.99
CA PHE A 73 3.84 -10.67 7.95
C PHE A 73 4.21 -11.42 6.66
N ALA A 74 5.43 -11.24 6.15
CA ALA A 74 5.89 -11.87 4.92
C ALA A 74 5.94 -13.41 5.01
N THR A 75 6.32 -13.95 6.16
CA THR A 75 6.37 -15.40 6.39
C THR A 75 4.97 -16.02 6.49
N SER A 76 4.03 -15.30 7.11
CA SER A 76 2.68 -15.82 7.33
C SER A 76 1.72 -15.65 6.17
N HIS A 77 1.99 -14.68 5.29
CA HIS A 77 1.16 -14.38 4.12
C HIS A 77 2.05 -14.17 2.88
N PRO A 78 2.83 -15.18 2.46
CA PRO A 78 3.74 -15.06 1.31
C PRO A 78 2.99 -14.70 0.02
N GLU A 79 1.71 -15.07 -0.10
CA GLU A 79 0.83 -14.73 -1.22
C GLU A 79 0.61 -13.21 -1.35
N PHE A 80 0.68 -12.46 -0.25
CA PHE A 80 0.61 -10.99 -0.31
C PHE A 80 1.92 -10.36 -0.79
N ILE A 81 3.03 -11.08 -0.68
CA ILE A 81 4.37 -10.58 -1.02
C ILE A 81 4.82 -11.03 -2.42
N ALA A 82 4.25 -12.10 -2.97
CA ALA A 82 4.72 -12.77 -4.19
C ALA A 82 5.05 -11.83 -5.38
N ASN A 83 4.22 -10.81 -5.63
CA ASN A 83 4.43 -9.80 -6.67
C ASN A 83 4.56 -8.37 -6.11
N PHE A 84 5.06 -8.23 -4.87
CA PHE A 84 5.14 -6.94 -4.21
C PHE A 84 6.07 -5.96 -4.95
N ASN A 85 7.21 -6.43 -5.47
CA ASN A 85 8.14 -5.58 -6.22
C ASN A 85 7.47 -4.97 -7.46
N ASP A 86 6.74 -5.77 -8.25
CA ASP A 86 6.01 -5.28 -9.42
C ASP A 86 4.97 -4.22 -9.03
N ARG A 87 4.27 -4.44 -7.91
CA ARG A 87 3.33 -3.44 -7.37
C ARG A 87 4.06 -2.18 -6.90
N PHE A 88 5.23 -2.31 -6.28
CA PHE A 88 6.03 -1.18 -5.84
C PHE A 88 6.44 -0.32 -7.03
N GLU A 89 7.10 -0.92 -8.03
CA GLU A 89 7.55 -0.21 -9.24
C GLU A 89 6.39 0.46 -9.98
N SER A 90 5.30 -0.29 -10.22
CA SER A 90 4.11 0.26 -10.89
C SER A 90 3.40 1.37 -10.09
N SER A 91 3.66 1.46 -8.78
CA SER A 91 3.08 2.48 -7.90
C SER A 91 3.93 3.73 -7.70
N LEU A 92 5.18 3.75 -8.15
CA LEU A 92 6.12 4.84 -7.85
C LEU A 92 5.59 6.20 -8.31
N VAL A 93 5.19 6.29 -9.59
CA VAL A 93 4.69 7.54 -10.18
C VAL A 93 3.45 8.04 -9.45
N VAL A 94 2.48 7.15 -9.16
CA VAL A 94 1.25 7.56 -8.47
C VAL A 94 1.51 7.95 -7.02
N SER A 95 2.48 7.30 -6.35
CA SER A 95 2.87 7.62 -4.97
C SER A 95 3.53 9.00 -4.88
N VAL A 96 4.45 9.32 -5.80
CA VAL A 96 5.09 10.64 -5.85
C VAL A 96 4.06 11.74 -6.11
N ASN A 97 3.17 11.54 -7.09
CA ASN A 97 2.11 12.51 -7.38
C ASN A 97 1.13 12.68 -6.20
N ALA A 98 0.84 11.60 -5.47
CA ALA A 98 -0.01 11.65 -4.29
C ALA A 98 0.62 12.42 -3.13
N ILE A 99 1.94 12.29 -2.94
CA ILE A 99 2.71 13.09 -1.97
C ILE A 99 2.64 14.57 -2.36
N GLN A 100 2.88 14.91 -3.62
CA GLN A 100 2.78 16.28 -4.10
C GLN A 100 1.38 16.86 -3.89
N LEU A 101 0.33 16.08 -4.17
CA LEU A 101 -1.04 16.52 -3.95
C LEU A 101 -1.34 16.76 -2.47
N LEU A 102 -0.89 15.89 -1.56
CA LEU A 102 -1.05 16.10 -0.11
C LEU A 102 -0.40 17.39 0.37
N ILE A 103 0.80 17.68 -0.15
CA ILE A 103 1.52 18.92 0.16
C ILE A 103 0.80 20.13 -0.40
N HIS A 104 0.38 20.08 -1.66
CA HIS A 104 -0.34 21.17 -2.32
C HIS A 104 -1.65 21.51 -1.60
N LEU A 105 -2.35 20.51 -1.07
CA LEU A 105 -3.58 20.68 -0.30
C LEU A 105 -3.34 21.11 1.16
N GLY A 106 -2.09 21.26 1.61
CA GLY A 106 -1.75 21.67 2.98
C GLY A 106 -1.99 20.60 4.05
N HIS A 107 -2.13 19.33 3.65
CA HIS A 107 -2.30 18.21 4.58
C HIS A 107 -0.98 17.63 5.06
N ALA A 108 0.11 17.85 4.33
CA ALA A 108 1.44 17.39 4.71
C ALA A 108 2.55 18.36 4.30
N GLU A 109 3.71 18.22 4.92
CA GLU A 109 4.96 18.87 4.53
C GLU A 109 6.04 17.81 4.28
N LEU A 110 6.88 18.04 3.27
CA LEU A 110 8.06 17.21 3.03
C LEU A 110 9.31 17.94 3.49
N LYS A 111 9.95 17.41 4.54
CA LYS A 111 11.30 17.76 5.00
C LYS A 111 12.20 16.54 4.73
N ASP A 112 12.91 16.06 5.74
CA ASP A 112 13.57 14.74 5.68
C ASP A 112 12.55 13.58 5.68
N HIS A 113 11.35 13.86 6.20
CA HIS A 113 10.23 12.94 6.32
C HIS A 113 8.97 13.62 5.78
N LEU A 114 7.97 12.82 5.40
CA LEU A 114 6.64 13.33 5.15
C LEU A 114 5.93 13.48 6.50
N VAL A 115 5.55 14.70 6.84
CA VAL A 115 4.94 15.06 8.13
C VAL A 115 3.51 15.51 7.89
N LEU A 116 2.57 14.98 8.67
CA LEU A 116 1.18 15.40 8.65
C LEU A 116 1.06 16.79 9.26
N THR A 117 0.45 17.71 8.52
CA THR A 117 0.16 19.07 8.98
C THR A 117 -1.28 19.17 9.44
N THR A 118 -2.20 18.63 8.64
CA THR A 118 -3.64 18.66 8.92
C THR A 118 -4.20 17.26 8.67
N PRO A 119 -4.81 16.60 9.67
CA PRO A 119 -5.45 15.30 9.48
C PRO A 119 -6.48 15.35 8.37
N MET A 120 -6.51 14.31 7.54
CA MET A 120 -7.50 14.17 6.48
C MET A 120 -8.56 13.17 6.94
N ASN A 121 -9.80 13.63 7.11
CA ASN A 121 -10.91 12.75 7.48
C ASN A 121 -11.43 12.04 6.23
N ILE A 122 -11.25 10.72 6.15
CA ILE A 122 -11.75 9.90 5.05
C ILE A 122 -13.19 9.50 5.35
N ASP A 123 -14.15 10.16 4.70
CA ASP A 123 -15.57 9.88 4.85
C ASP A 123 -16.17 9.20 3.62
N LYS A 124 -17.51 9.05 3.61
CA LYS A 124 -18.24 8.37 2.53
C LYS A 124 -18.11 9.07 1.17
N SER A 125 -17.79 10.36 1.13
CA SER A 125 -17.62 11.12 -0.13
C SER A 125 -16.39 10.65 -0.93
N PHE A 126 -15.38 10.10 -0.26
CA PHE A 126 -14.19 9.51 -0.90
C PHE A 126 -14.46 8.16 -1.55
N GLY A 127 -15.64 7.58 -1.33
CA GLY A 127 -16.06 6.31 -1.89
C GLY A 127 -15.62 5.08 -1.09
N THR A 128 -16.20 3.94 -1.43
CA THR A 128 -16.09 2.68 -0.67
C THR A 128 -14.66 2.14 -0.60
N ARG A 129 -13.86 2.37 -1.65
CA ARG A 129 -12.47 1.93 -1.69
C ARG A 129 -11.60 2.70 -0.68
N ALA A 130 -11.73 4.02 -0.63
CA ALA A 130 -11.00 4.85 0.33
C ALA A 130 -11.36 4.47 1.77
N LEU A 131 -12.65 4.23 2.06
CA LEU A 131 -13.10 3.76 3.38
C LEU A 131 -12.48 2.41 3.77
N ARG A 132 -12.33 1.47 2.83
CA ARG A 132 -11.68 0.17 3.10
C ARG A 132 -10.19 0.33 3.39
N ILE A 133 -9.53 1.23 2.67
CA ILE A 133 -8.11 1.57 2.87
C ILE A 133 -7.93 2.22 4.24
N ASP A 134 -8.78 3.19 4.58
CA ASP A 134 -8.74 3.87 5.87
C ASP A 134 -8.87 2.88 7.03
N LYS A 135 -9.82 1.93 6.94
CA LYS A 135 -9.97 0.84 7.93
C LYS A 135 -8.74 -0.05 8.07
N ALA A 136 -7.95 -0.23 7.00
CA ALA A 136 -6.72 -1.03 7.03
C ALA A 136 -5.49 -0.23 7.49
N SER A 137 -5.58 1.11 7.49
CA SER A 137 -4.44 2.01 7.60
C SER A 137 -3.70 1.91 8.93
N GLU A 138 -4.39 1.69 10.05
CA GLU A 138 -3.77 1.49 11.36
C GLU A 138 -2.81 0.28 11.37
N LYS A 139 -3.19 -0.83 10.72
CA LYS A 139 -2.34 -2.03 10.67
C LYS A 139 -1.21 -1.89 9.68
N VAL A 140 -1.43 -1.19 8.56
CA VAL A 140 -0.34 -0.81 7.66
C VAL A 140 0.65 0.11 8.36
N ALA A 141 0.16 1.10 9.11
CA ALA A 141 0.98 1.98 9.92
C ALA A 141 1.80 1.21 10.97
N ALA A 142 1.25 0.14 11.56
CA ALA A 142 2.01 -0.76 12.44
C ALA A 142 3.05 -1.60 11.71
N LEU A 143 2.71 -2.15 10.53
CA LEU A 143 3.66 -2.91 9.71
C LEU A 143 4.88 -2.05 9.32
N LEU A 144 4.63 -0.79 8.95
CA LEU A 144 5.64 0.18 8.55
C LEU A 144 6.49 0.72 9.71
N ASP A 145 6.24 0.34 10.98
CA ASP A 145 7.16 0.66 12.08
C ASP A 145 8.51 -0.03 11.90
N SER A 146 8.52 -1.19 11.26
CA SER A 146 9.73 -1.97 10.99
C SER A 146 10.80 -1.11 10.28
N PRO A 147 12.11 -1.37 10.50
CA PRO A 147 13.19 -0.68 9.81
C PRO A 147 13.08 -0.77 8.27
N VAL A 148 13.53 0.27 7.55
CA VAL A 148 13.40 0.34 6.08
C VAL A 148 14.10 -0.82 5.39
N ASN A 149 15.32 -1.15 5.82
CA ASN A 149 16.09 -2.28 5.31
C ASN A 149 15.35 -3.60 5.51
N GLU A 150 14.69 -3.80 6.66
CA GLU A 150 13.87 -5.00 6.90
C GLU A 150 12.63 -5.02 6.02
N LEU A 151 11.93 -3.90 5.85
CA LEU A 151 10.78 -3.81 4.97
C LEU A 151 11.16 -4.17 3.54
N TYR A 152 12.24 -3.57 3.02
CA TYR A 152 12.67 -3.76 1.64
C TYR A 152 13.14 -5.20 1.40
N LEU A 153 13.88 -5.77 2.34
CA LEU A 153 14.30 -7.17 2.29
C LEU A 153 13.11 -8.13 2.31
N ASN A 154 12.20 -7.97 3.28
CA ASN A 154 11.07 -8.88 3.45
C ASN A 154 10.04 -8.76 2.32
N PHE A 155 9.89 -7.57 1.74
CA PHE A 155 8.99 -7.33 0.61
C PHE A 155 9.67 -7.54 -0.75
N ARG A 156 10.95 -7.96 -0.74
CA ARG A 156 11.74 -8.28 -1.94
C ARG A 156 11.83 -7.12 -2.92
N ILE A 157 11.97 -5.90 -2.41
CA ILE A 157 12.19 -4.71 -3.21
C ILE A 157 13.58 -4.78 -3.84
N GLN A 158 13.63 -4.57 -5.16
CA GLN A 158 14.87 -4.50 -5.92
C GLN A 158 15.28 -3.04 -6.06
N LEU A 159 16.53 -2.73 -5.71
CA LEU A 159 17.12 -1.38 -5.74
C LEU A 159 18.18 -1.29 -6.84
#